data_AF-A0A956H7M9-F1
#
_entry.id   AF-A0A956H7M9-F1
#
_cell.length_a   1.000
_cell.length_b   1.000
_cell.length_c   1.000
_cell.angle_alpha   90.00
_cell.angle_beta   90.00
_cell.angle_gamma   90.00
#
_symmetry.space_group_name_H-M   'P 1'
#
loop_
_entity.id
_entity.type
_entity.pdbx_description
1 polymer ?
#
loop_
_entity_poly.entity_id
_entity_poly.type
_entity_poly.pdbx_seq_one_letter_code
_entity_poly.pdbx_strand_id
1 'polypeptide(L)'
;MPESSEPIVIVGGGVAGLATAAGLLARKQEIKLLDRGWIPNRMGMGFILLRSGLDALVELFPQVRWGHVGAPVLGAKIMTSTGEILDQRNLDVFAISRGTLLETMLAALPPGTLDASAYIANVDADMDRRVRAVVCEDGRRFPCRALIGADGVRSGLRRWLHPNASLAEVQHREVVSIIDAPDIAEAL
;
A
#
# COMPACT_ATOMS: atom_id res chain seq x y z
N MET A 1 28.79 16.95 -5.16
CA MET A 1 28.77 15.50 -5.45
C MET A 1 27.98 15.33 -6.74
N PRO A 2 28.43 14.53 -7.71
CA PRO A 2 27.57 14.23 -8.85
C PRO A 2 26.34 13.49 -8.32
N GLU A 3 25.14 13.90 -8.74
CA GLU A 3 23.92 13.14 -8.47
C GLU A 3 24.11 11.75 -9.09
N SER A 4 24.03 10.70 -8.26
CA SER A 4 24.05 9.33 -8.77
C SER A 4 22.88 9.16 -9.75
N SER A 5 23.19 8.69 -10.97
CA SER A 5 22.20 8.40 -12.01
C SER A 5 21.41 7.12 -11.74
N GLU A 6 21.70 6.40 -10.66
CA GLU A 6 20.99 5.18 -10.32
C GLU A 6 19.58 5.49 -9.80
N PRO A 7 18.59 4.63 -10.11
CA PRO A 7 17.22 4.83 -9.66
C PRO A 7 17.09 4.65 -8.14
N ILE A 8 16.00 5.16 -7.58
CA ILE A 8 15.54 4.80 -6.23
C ILE A 8 14.77 3.49 -6.34
N VAL A 9 15.15 2.48 -5.56
CA VAL A 9 14.39 1.21 -5.50
C VAL A 9 13.42 1.25 -4.33
N ILE A 10 12.16 0.93 -4.60
CA ILE A 10 11.10 0.80 -3.60
C ILE A 10 10.70 -0.67 -3.54
N VAL A 11 10.60 -1.22 -2.34
CA VAL A 11 10.23 -2.62 -2.13
C VAL A 11 8.89 -2.71 -1.44
N GLY A 12 7.91 -3.34 -2.09
CA GLY A 12 6.54 -3.55 -1.61
C GLY A 12 5.53 -2.71 -2.40
N GLY A 13 4.82 -3.34 -3.34
CA GLY A 13 3.75 -2.77 -4.16
C GLY A 13 2.40 -2.64 -3.43
N GLY A 14 2.42 -2.42 -2.11
CA GLY A 14 1.23 -2.07 -1.35
C GLY A 14 0.86 -0.58 -1.48
N VAL A 15 -0.08 -0.12 -0.64
CA VAL A 15 -0.52 1.29 -0.62
C VAL A 15 0.66 2.23 -0.44
N ALA A 16 1.52 1.99 0.56
CA ALA A 16 2.67 2.84 0.85
C ALA A 16 3.67 2.90 -0.30
N GLY A 17 3.99 1.77 -0.96
CA GLY A 17 4.95 1.74 -2.06
C GLY A 17 4.42 2.40 -3.33
N LEU A 18 3.15 2.16 -3.68
CA LEU A 18 2.50 2.82 -4.83
C LEU A 18 2.39 4.33 -4.60
N ALA A 19 2.00 4.78 -3.40
CA ALA A 19 1.96 6.20 -3.04
C ALA A 19 3.35 6.84 -3.11
N THR A 20 4.37 6.15 -2.59
CA THR A 20 5.77 6.62 -2.64
C THR A 20 6.25 6.74 -4.08
N ALA A 21 5.95 5.74 -4.93
CA ALA A 21 6.29 5.77 -6.34
C ALA A 21 5.65 6.97 -7.04
N ALA A 22 4.36 7.23 -6.81
CA ALA A 22 3.66 8.39 -7.36
C ALA A 22 4.33 9.71 -6.96
N GLY A 23 4.62 9.89 -5.66
CA GLY A 23 5.25 11.12 -5.16
C GLY A 23 6.67 11.37 -5.67
N LEU A 24 7.45 10.31 -5.91
CA LEU A 24 8.80 10.40 -6.48
C LEU A 24 8.76 10.67 -7.99
N LEU A 25 7.86 10.01 -8.72
CA LEU A 25 7.66 10.24 -10.15
C LEU A 25 7.18 11.66 -10.44
N ALA A 26 6.28 12.20 -9.61
CA ALA A 26 5.85 13.60 -9.69
C ALA A 26 7.02 14.60 -9.54
N ARG A 27 8.10 14.18 -8.84
CA ARG A 27 9.35 14.92 -8.66
C ARG A 27 10.42 14.55 -9.69
N LYS A 28 10.04 13.87 -10.77
CA LYS A 28 10.91 13.45 -11.87
C LYS A 28 12.10 12.59 -11.41
N GLN A 29 11.94 11.85 -10.31
CA GLN A 29 12.96 10.91 -9.86
C GLN A 29 12.81 9.59 -10.61
N GLU A 30 13.93 9.01 -11.04
CA GLU A 30 13.95 7.65 -11.58
C GLU A 30 13.76 6.65 -10.44
N ILE A 31 12.81 5.73 -10.63
CA ILE A 31 12.45 4.74 -9.62
C ILE A 31 12.21 3.36 -10.23
N LYS A 32 12.36 2.32 -9.40
CA LYS A 32 11.87 0.97 -9.69
C LYS A 32 11.12 0.43 -8.47
N LEU A 33 9.88 -0.01 -8.67
CA LEU A 33 9.08 -0.64 -7.62
C LEU A 33 9.16 -2.16 -7.77
N LEU A 34 9.47 -2.86 -6.68
CA LEU A 34 9.64 -4.31 -6.65
C LEU A 34 8.61 -4.92 -5.69
N ASP A 35 7.97 -6.02 -6.07
CA ASP A 35 7.08 -6.79 -5.18
C ASP A 35 7.18 -8.30 -5.45
N ARG A 36 6.82 -9.09 -4.45
CA ARG A 36 6.89 -10.56 -4.46
C ARG A 36 5.54 -11.17 -4.81
N GLY A 37 5.29 -11.35 -6.09
CA GLY A 37 4.03 -11.93 -6.56
C GLY A 37 2.87 -10.95 -6.40
N TRP A 38 3.02 -9.75 -6.96
CA TRP A 38 1.98 -8.73 -6.89
C TRP A 38 0.74 -9.19 -7.64
N ILE A 39 -0.32 -9.43 -6.87
CA ILE A 39 -1.66 -9.66 -7.38
C ILE A 39 -2.54 -8.70 -6.59
N PRO A 40 -3.34 -7.86 -7.25
CA PRO A 40 -4.35 -7.07 -6.58
C PRO A 40 -5.42 -8.05 -6.12
N ASN A 41 -5.23 -8.60 -4.93
CA ASN A 41 -6.16 -9.58 -4.42
C ASN A 41 -7.50 -8.86 -4.20
N ARG A 42 -8.53 -9.24 -4.96
CA ARG A 42 -9.92 -8.80 -4.72
C ARG A 42 -10.45 -9.33 -3.39
N MET A 43 -9.83 -10.40 -2.89
CA MET A 43 -10.07 -10.93 -1.56
C MET A 43 -9.30 -10.09 -0.53
N GLY A 44 -10.02 -9.23 0.17
CA GLY A 44 -9.53 -8.40 1.25
C GLY A 44 -10.59 -7.37 1.64
N MET A 45 -10.70 -7.08 2.94
CA MET A 45 -11.59 -6.03 3.41
C MET A 45 -11.20 -4.67 2.81
N GLY A 46 -12.21 -3.85 2.54
CA GLY A 46 -11.99 -2.47 2.11
C GLY A 46 -11.30 -1.64 3.18
N PHE A 47 -10.73 -0.52 2.76
CA PHE A 47 -10.25 0.52 3.66
C PHE A 47 -11.37 1.51 3.94
N ILE A 48 -11.47 1.91 5.20
CA ILE A 48 -12.16 3.14 5.58
C ILE A 48 -11.10 4.23 5.66
N LEU A 49 -11.20 5.22 4.78
CA LEU A 49 -10.30 6.35 4.69
C LEU A 49 -10.93 7.55 5.39
N LEU A 50 -10.17 8.15 6.30
CA LEU A 50 -10.47 9.50 6.80
C LEU A 50 -10.26 10.51 5.67
N ARG A 51 -10.82 11.72 5.86
CA ARG A 51 -10.71 12.80 4.87
C ARG A 51 -9.27 13.08 4.45
N SER A 52 -8.33 13.13 5.39
CA SER A 52 -6.90 13.33 5.12
C SER A 52 -6.29 12.25 4.24
N GLY A 53 -6.73 10.99 4.38
CA GLY A 53 -6.30 9.90 3.52
C GLY A 53 -6.80 10.05 2.08
N LEU A 54 -8.05 10.47 1.92
CA LEU A 54 -8.63 10.77 0.61
C LEU A 54 -7.95 11.98 -0.05
N ASP A 55 -7.72 13.05 0.70
CA ASP A 55 -7.04 14.25 0.20
C ASP A 55 -5.61 13.91 -0.29
N ALA A 56 -4.87 13.07 0.46
CA ALA A 56 -3.55 12.59 0.04
C ALA A 56 -3.61 11.75 -1.25
N LEU A 57 -4.64 10.93 -1.44
CA LEU A 57 -4.84 10.18 -2.70
C LEU A 57 -5.15 11.11 -3.87
N VAL A 58 -5.93 12.17 -3.66
CA VAL A 58 -6.22 13.18 -4.68
C VAL A 58 -4.95 13.93 -5.08
N GLU A 59 -4.09 14.28 -4.11
CA GLU A 59 -2.82 14.96 -4.37
C GLU A 59 -1.84 14.07 -5.14
N LEU A 60 -1.69 12.80 -4.75
CA LEU A 60 -0.74 11.88 -5.36
C LEU A 60 -1.21 11.34 -6.72
N PHE A 61 -2.52 11.25 -6.94
CA PHE A 61 -3.13 10.70 -8.15
C PHE A 61 -4.22 11.64 -8.70
N PRO A 62 -3.88 12.86 -9.14
CA PRO A 62 -4.86 13.89 -9.55
C PRO A 62 -5.68 13.51 -10.80
N GLN A 63 -5.20 12.55 -11.59
CA GLN A 63 -5.91 12.00 -12.74
C GLN A 63 -7.06 11.06 -12.36
N VAL A 64 -7.05 10.51 -11.14
CA VAL A 64 -8.06 9.55 -10.69
C VAL A 64 -9.31 10.28 -10.19
N ARG A 65 -10.48 9.83 -10.65
CA ARG A 65 -11.78 10.30 -10.15
C ARG A 65 -12.21 9.42 -8.98
N TRP A 66 -11.65 9.66 -7.79
CA TRP A 66 -11.83 8.80 -6.61
C TRP A 66 -13.29 8.53 -6.24
N GLY A 67 -14.20 9.48 -6.47
CA GLY A 67 -15.65 9.29 -6.24
C GLY A 67 -16.32 8.21 -7.11
N HIS A 68 -15.67 7.72 -8.18
CA HIS A 68 -16.14 6.56 -8.96
C HIS A 68 -15.44 5.25 -8.58
N VAL A 69 -14.47 5.31 -7.64
CA VAL A 69 -13.61 4.18 -7.27
C VAL A 69 -14.02 3.60 -5.92
N GLY A 70 -14.49 4.45 -5.02
CA GLY A 70 -15.09 4.06 -3.74
C GLY A 70 -16.36 4.85 -3.46
N ALA A 71 -16.84 4.80 -2.23
CA ALA A 71 -18.09 5.44 -1.82
C ALA A 71 -17.95 6.13 -0.45
N PRO A 72 -18.68 7.22 -0.20
CA PRO A 72 -18.80 7.76 1.15
C PRO A 72 -19.53 6.77 2.06
N VAL A 73 -19.11 6.68 3.32
CA VAL A 73 -19.84 5.97 4.37
C VAL A 73 -20.46 7.02 5.27
N LEU A 74 -21.79 7.12 5.22
CA LEU A 74 -22.54 8.17 5.91
C LEU A 74 -22.78 7.86 7.39
N GLY A 75 -22.65 6.60 7.81
CA GLY A 75 -22.85 6.21 9.19
C GLY A 75 -22.50 4.77 9.49
N ALA A 76 -22.47 4.45 10.78
CA ALA A 76 -22.29 3.11 11.30
C ALA A 76 -23.33 2.83 12.41
N LYS A 77 -23.77 1.58 12.48
CA LYS A 77 -24.65 1.07 13.54
C LYS A 77 -23.97 -0.09 14.24
N ILE A 78 -24.01 -0.09 15.57
CA ILE A 78 -23.61 -1.22 16.40
C ILE A 78 -24.89 -1.87 16.88
N MET A 79 -25.03 -3.17 16.64
CA MET A 79 -26.25 -3.90 16.91
C MET A 79 -25.97 -5.20 17.66
N THR A 80 -26.93 -5.66 18.44
CA THR A 80 -26.93 -7.02 18.99
C THR A 80 -27.18 -8.05 17.87
N SER A 81 -27.01 -9.33 18.16
CA SER A 81 -27.36 -10.42 17.24
C SER A 81 -28.87 -10.52 16.94
N THR A 82 -29.72 -9.85 17.71
CA THR A 82 -31.17 -9.79 17.50
C THR A 82 -31.62 -8.53 16.76
N GLY A 83 -30.69 -7.66 16.36
CA GLY A 83 -30.97 -6.44 15.59
C GLY A 83 -31.31 -5.20 16.44
N GLU A 84 -31.19 -5.28 17.77
CA GLU A 84 -31.31 -4.09 18.63
C GLU A 84 -30.13 -3.14 18.39
N ILE A 85 -30.41 -1.88 18.08
CA ILE A 85 -29.39 -0.85 17.87
C ILE A 85 -28.86 -0.38 19.24
N LEU A 86 -27.59 -0.65 19.51
CA LEU A 86 -26.88 -0.21 20.71
C LEU A 86 -26.27 1.19 20.54
N ASP A 87 -25.82 1.50 19.32
CA ASP A 87 -25.23 2.80 18.99
C ASP A 87 -25.40 3.08 17.49
N GLN A 88 -25.56 4.35 17.13
CA GLN A 88 -25.62 4.82 15.75
C GLN A 88 -24.89 6.14 15.63
N ARG A 89 -23.98 6.23 14.66
CA ARG A 89 -23.17 7.42 14.42
C ARG A 89 -23.20 7.79 12.96
N ASN A 90 -23.22 9.10 12.69
CA ASN A 90 -22.89 9.61 11.38
C ASN A 90 -21.37 9.59 11.21
N LEU A 91 -20.92 9.25 10.01
CA LEU A 91 -19.51 9.20 9.64
C LEU A 91 -19.28 10.11 8.43
N ASP A 92 -18.08 10.68 8.36
CA ASP A 92 -17.57 11.39 7.19
C ASP A 92 -16.26 10.71 6.77
N VAL A 93 -16.42 9.52 6.20
CA VAL A 93 -15.30 8.67 5.77
C VAL A 93 -15.59 8.08 4.39
N PHE A 94 -14.55 7.61 3.72
CA PHE A 94 -14.62 7.08 2.37
C PHE A 94 -14.21 5.61 2.36
N ALA A 95 -15.06 4.72 1.88
CA ALA A 95 -14.76 3.30 1.75
C ALA A 95 -14.30 2.95 0.34
N ILE A 96 -13.26 2.15 0.24
CA ILE A 96 -12.76 1.62 -1.03
C ILE A 96 -12.24 0.18 -0.82
N SER A 97 -12.56 -0.73 -1.75
CA SER A 97 -12.00 -2.09 -1.67
C SER A 97 -10.47 -2.05 -1.80
N ARG A 98 -9.76 -2.91 -1.07
CA ARG A 98 -8.29 -2.95 -1.14
C ARG A 98 -7.80 -3.25 -2.56
N GLY A 99 -8.42 -4.22 -3.23
CA GLY A 99 -8.07 -4.59 -4.60
C GLY A 99 -8.24 -3.41 -5.55
N THR A 100 -9.42 -2.77 -5.54
CA THR A 100 -9.72 -1.61 -6.39
C THR A 100 -8.76 -0.44 -6.14
N LEU A 101 -8.42 -0.15 -4.88
CA LEU A 101 -7.46 0.89 -4.55
C LEU A 101 -6.09 0.61 -5.19
N LEU A 102 -5.55 -0.59 -4.99
CA LEU A 102 -4.23 -0.97 -5.51
C LEU A 102 -4.19 -1.01 -7.04
N GLU A 103 -5.23 -1.56 -7.68
CA GLU A 103 -5.36 -1.56 -9.16
C GLU A 103 -5.40 -0.15 -9.71
N THR A 104 -6.20 0.72 -9.08
CA THR A 104 -6.37 2.12 -9.51
C THR A 104 -5.07 2.90 -9.35
N MET A 105 -4.39 2.74 -8.21
CA MET A 105 -3.09 3.38 -7.96
C MET A 105 -2.04 2.90 -8.97
N LEU A 106 -1.95 1.60 -9.24
CA LEU A 106 -0.96 1.08 -10.19
C LEU A 106 -1.26 1.52 -11.63
N ALA A 107 -2.53 1.48 -12.06
CA ALA A 107 -2.95 1.91 -13.39
C ALA A 107 -2.68 3.40 -13.65
N ALA A 108 -2.60 4.19 -12.59
CA ALA A 108 -2.26 5.60 -12.63
C ALA A 108 -0.75 5.87 -12.76
N LEU A 109 0.11 4.86 -12.57
CA LEU A 109 1.57 4.97 -12.76
C LEU A 109 1.99 4.62 -14.20
N PRO A 110 3.17 5.08 -14.66
CA PRO A 110 3.71 4.68 -15.96
C PRO A 110 3.86 3.15 -16.08
N PRO A 111 3.58 2.56 -17.26
CA PRO A 111 3.80 1.14 -17.50
C PRO A 111 5.24 0.71 -17.19
N GLY A 112 5.41 -0.49 -16.61
CA GLY A 112 6.74 -1.03 -16.26
C GLY A 112 7.34 -0.50 -14.95
N THR A 113 6.65 0.41 -14.26
CA THR A 113 7.07 0.93 -12.94
C THR A 113 7.26 -0.20 -11.92
N LEU A 114 6.32 -1.14 -11.87
CA LEU A 114 6.32 -2.28 -10.96
C LEU A 114 6.91 -3.53 -11.64
N ASP A 115 7.85 -4.17 -10.96
CA ASP A 115 8.25 -5.56 -11.17
C ASP A 115 7.56 -6.44 -10.13
N ALA A 116 6.53 -7.15 -10.58
CA ALA A 116 5.63 -7.93 -9.72
C ALA A 116 6.20 -9.28 -9.27
N SER A 117 7.36 -9.69 -9.78
CA SER A 117 7.95 -11.02 -9.54
C SER A 117 9.35 -10.92 -8.92
N ALA A 118 9.63 -9.84 -8.20
CA ALA A 118 10.91 -9.55 -7.59
C ALA A 118 10.98 -10.06 -6.14
N TYR A 119 11.44 -11.30 -5.97
CA TYR A 119 11.69 -11.90 -4.65
C TYR A 119 13.06 -11.48 -4.16
N ILE A 120 13.13 -10.71 -3.08
CA ILE A 120 14.42 -10.15 -2.60
C ILE A 120 15.13 -11.17 -1.71
N ALA A 121 16.36 -11.50 -2.11
CA ALA A 121 17.26 -12.37 -1.34
C ALA A 121 18.19 -11.56 -0.43
N ASN A 122 18.75 -10.46 -0.95
CA ASN A 122 19.78 -9.70 -0.23
C ASN A 122 19.81 -8.22 -0.63
N VAL A 123 20.40 -7.39 0.22
CA VAL A 123 20.77 -6.00 -0.08
C VAL A 123 22.29 -5.93 -0.15
N ASP A 124 22.81 -5.58 -1.31
CA ASP A 124 24.23 -5.27 -1.50
C ASP A 124 24.47 -3.85 -0.98
N ALA A 125 25.21 -3.76 0.12
CA ALA A 125 25.58 -2.51 0.76
C ALA A 125 27.04 -2.55 1.21
N ASP A 126 27.66 -1.39 1.32
CA ASP A 126 29.02 -1.27 1.86
C ASP A 126 29.07 -1.39 3.39
N MET A 127 30.27 -1.26 3.95
CA MET A 127 30.51 -1.33 5.39
C MET A 127 29.76 -0.25 6.18
N ASP A 128 29.44 0.88 5.55
CA ASP A 128 28.67 1.98 6.13
C ASP A 128 27.16 1.84 5.88
N ARG A 129 26.72 0.67 5.38
CA ARG A 129 25.34 0.35 4.99
C ARG A 129 24.78 1.25 3.89
N ARG A 130 25.63 1.85 3.06
CA ARG A 130 25.17 2.53 1.85
C ARG A 130 24.79 1.48 0.83
N VAL A 131 23.54 1.50 0.42
CA VAL A 131 23.02 0.56 -0.59
C VAL A 131 23.72 0.80 -1.92
N ARG A 132 24.01 -0.29 -2.62
CA ARG A 132 24.52 -0.33 -3.99
C ARG A 132 23.54 -1.03 -4.91
N ALA A 133 22.92 -2.12 -4.44
CA ALA A 133 21.90 -2.83 -5.21
C ALA A 133 20.98 -3.66 -4.32
N VAL A 134 19.79 -3.97 -4.85
CA VAL A 134 18.93 -5.05 -4.34
C VAL A 134 19.15 -6.29 -5.20
N VAL A 135 19.30 -7.45 -4.56
CA VAL A 135 19.54 -8.73 -5.23
C VAL A 135 18.34 -9.65 -5.02
N CYS A 136 17.79 -10.16 -6.11
CA CYS A 136 16.67 -11.10 -6.09
C CYS A 136 17.14 -12.55 -5.98
N GLU A 137 16.24 -13.43 -5.53
CA GLU A 137 16.45 -14.88 -5.42
C GLU A 137 16.79 -15.54 -6.76
N ASP A 138 16.26 -14.99 -7.86
CA ASP A 138 16.55 -15.42 -9.23
C ASP A 138 17.87 -14.86 -9.80
N GLY A 139 18.64 -14.13 -8.98
CA GLY A 139 19.92 -13.54 -9.36
C GLY A 139 19.83 -12.18 -10.05
N ARG A 140 18.63 -11.66 -10.37
CA ARG A 140 18.48 -10.28 -10.88
C ARG A 140 19.04 -9.28 -9.86
N ARG A 141 19.73 -8.25 -10.37
CA ARG A 141 20.32 -7.17 -9.56
C ARG A 141 19.73 -5.84 -9.99
N PHE A 142 19.33 -5.03 -9.00
CA PHE A 142 18.76 -3.70 -9.18
C PHE A 142 19.67 -2.67 -8.51
N PRO A 143 20.65 -2.09 -9.22
CA PRO A 143 21.48 -1.00 -8.71
C PRO A 143 20.62 0.18 -8.28
N CYS A 144 20.97 0.81 -7.16
CA CYS A 144 20.21 1.93 -6.63
C CYS A 144 21.03 2.83 -5.72
N ARG A 145 20.76 4.13 -5.81
CA ARG A 145 21.33 5.14 -4.90
C ARG A 145 20.60 5.25 -3.56
N ALA A 146 19.37 4.75 -3.51
CA ALA A 146 18.54 4.73 -2.32
C ALA A 146 17.55 3.56 -2.39
N LEU A 147 17.24 3.02 -1.20
CA LEU A 147 16.33 1.90 -1.02
C LEU A 147 15.24 2.28 -0.02
N ILE A 148 13.99 2.13 -0.42
CA ILE A 148 12.82 2.40 0.42
C ILE A 148 12.08 1.09 0.71
N GLY A 149 11.93 0.77 1.99
CA GLY A 149 11.13 -0.37 2.44
C GLY A 149 9.68 -0.01 2.68
N ALA A 150 8.79 -0.54 1.84
CA ALA A 150 7.34 -0.50 1.93
C ALA A 150 6.72 -1.92 1.97
N ASP A 151 7.49 -2.91 2.44
CA ASP A 151 7.21 -4.36 2.42
C ASP A 151 6.41 -4.87 3.64
N GLY A 152 5.68 -3.95 4.29
CA GLY A 152 4.66 -4.25 5.29
C GLY A 152 5.17 -4.77 6.63
N VAL A 153 4.26 -5.29 7.45
CA VAL A 153 4.56 -5.65 8.85
C VAL A 153 5.64 -6.73 8.98
N ARG A 154 5.74 -7.64 8.00
CA ARG A 154 6.76 -8.71 7.93
C ARG A 154 8.04 -8.31 7.20
N SER A 155 8.26 -6.99 7.03
CA SER A 155 9.37 -6.39 6.31
C SER A 155 10.70 -7.14 6.51
N GLY A 156 11.29 -7.56 5.40
CA GLY A 156 12.66 -8.09 5.36
C GLY A 156 13.67 -6.97 5.50
N LEU A 157 13.40 -5.83 4.86
CA LEU A 157 14.30 -4.67 4.90
C LEU A 157 14.43 -4.06 6.29
N ARG A 158 13.33 -3.98 7.06
CA ARG A 158 13.38 -3.54 8.46
C ARG A 158 14.25 -4.47 9.29
N ARG A 159 14.12 -5.80 9.12
CA ARG A 159 14.93 -6.77 9.86
C ARG A 159 16.40 -6.71 9.47
N TRP A 160 16.70 -6.44 8.20
CA TRP A 160 18.06 -6.22 7.72
C TRP A 160 18.67 -4.94 8.33
N LEU A 161 17.93 -3.83 8.32
CA LEU A 161 18.42 -2.54 8.81
C LEU A 161 18.45 -2.47 10.35
N HIS A 162 17.43 -3.02 11.01
CA HIS A 162 17.25 -3.01 12.46
C HIS A 162 16.94 -4.43 12.96
N PRO A 163 17.96 -5.32 13.07
CA PRO A 163 17.76 -6.72 13.43
C PRO A 163 17.15 -6.93 14.82
N ASN A 164 17.34 -5.96 15.71
CA ASN A 164 16.83 -6.00 17.08
C ASN A 164 15.48 -5.25 17.24
N ALA A 165 14.89 -4.74 16.16
CA ALA A 165 13.60 -4.06 16.26
C ALA A 165 12.47 -5.07 16.46
N SER A 166 11.74 -4.93 17.56
CA SER A 166 10.50 -5.65 17.82
C SER A 166 9.29 -4.86 17.33
N LEU A 167 8.22 -5.56 16.96
CA LEU A 167 6.93 -4.94 16.71
C LEU A 167 6.21 -4.76 18.04
N ALA A 168 5.55 -3.61 18.21
CA ALA A 168 4.66 -3.39 19.35
C ALA A 168 3.46 -4.35 19.28
N GLU A 169 2.91 -4.70 20.44
CA GLU A 169 1.67 -5.46 20.50
C GLU A 169 0.50 -4.68 19.91
N VAL A 170 -0.38 -5.40 19.23
CA VAL A 170 -1.59 -4.84 18.63
C VAL A 170 -2.59 -4.52 19.74
N GLN A 171 -3.00 -3.25 19.85
CA GLN A 171 -3.95 -2.80 20.87
C GLN A 171 -5.40 -3.23 20.59
N HIS A 172 -5.76 -3.39 19.31
CA HIS A 172 -7.12 -3.71 18.89
C HIS A 172 -7.12 -4.87 17.90
N ARG A 173 -7.91 -5.91 18.20
CA ARG A 173 -8.15 -7.01 17.28
C ARG A 173 -9.57 -6.90 16.76
N GLU A 174 -9.69 -6.70 15.46
CA GLU A 174 -10.99 -6.66 14.80
C GLU A 174 -11.22 -7.99 14.10
N VAL A 175 -12.40 -8.58 14.34
CA VAL A 175 -12.89 -9.70 13.54
C VAL A 175 -13.82 -9.10 12.50
N VAL A 176 -13.45 -9.27 11.24
CA VAL A 176 -14.20 -8.71 10.13
C VAL A 176 -14.58 -9.85 9.19
N SER A 177 -15.81 -9.80 8.69
CA SER A 177 -16.36 -10.78 7.77
C SER A 177 -16.98 -10.08 6.56
N ILE A 178 -17.00 -10.79 5.45
CA ILE A 178 -17.73 -10.39 4.24
C ILE A 178 -18.88 -11.40 4.11
N ILE A 179 -20.10 -10.89 4.00
CA ILE A 179 -21.29 -11.70 3.75
C ILE A 179 -21.79 -11.39 2.35
N ASP A 180 -22.27 -12.40 1.64
CA ASP A 180 -22.98 -12.23 0.38
C ASP A 180 -24.47 -11.97 0.70
N ALA A 181 -24.88 -10.71 0.56
CA ALA A 181 -26.21 -10.24 0.91
C ALA A 181 -26.67 -9.14 -0.07
N PRO A 182 -26.94 -9.49 -1.34
CA PRO A 182 -27.27 -8.52 -2.39
C PRO A 182 -28.51 -7.69 -2.05
N ASP A 183 -29.53 -8.31 -1.46
CA ASP A 183 -30.77 -7.64 -1.05
C ASP A 183 -30.52 -6.51 -0.02
N ILE A 184 -29.52 -6.69 0.86
CA ILE A 184 -29.11 -5.65 1.83
C ILE A 184 -28.37 -4.53 1.10
N ALA A 185 -27.50 -4.88 0.15
CA ALA A 185 -26.72 -3.89 -0.61
C ALA A 185 -27.60 -3.03 -1.51
N GLU A 186 -28.68 -3.57 -2.08
CA GLU A 186 -29.65 -2.82 -2.91
C GLU A 186 -30.57 -1.90 -2.09
N ALA A 187 -30.76 -2.20 -0.80
CA ALA A 187 -31.63 -1.44 0.10
C ALA A 187 -30.93 -0.28 0.84
N LEU A 188 -29.61 -0.14 0.67
CA LEU A 188 -28.77 0.90 1.29
C LEU A 188 -28.43 2.02 0.29
#